data_AF-A0AAV9ZVI6-F1
#
_entry.id   AF-A0AAV9ZVI6-F1
#
_cell.length_a   1.000
_cell.length_b   1.000
_cell.length_c   1.000
_cell.angle_alpha   90.00
_cell.angle_beta   90.00
_cell.angle_gamma   90.00
#
_symmetry.space_group_name_H-M   'P 1'
#
loop_
_entity.id
_entity.type
_entity.pdbx_description
1 polymer ?
#
loop_
_entity_poly.entity_id
_entity_poly.type
_entity_poly.pdbx_seq_one_letter_code
_entity_poly.pdbx_strand_id
1 'polypeptide(L)'
;MLKDDVSGDLGKLMEELGGPSKKPSTSQPRPRPTTPPRPRPRRVPRSQPVGTSATAISSAPASESPAEPTHPPDDPIIPHQTESPISPPSTRAPLAPLSQAAQAAIANATTPSEPSPKSLPSASYIPCPSNAAQWFADAHTSVTKVDLGCHYQAVIAAWIRMEAASRYEHSPTNLSPKLRPKQVSSWIGHSRRGPDPLVENPTEYAEQWQKWWDSLQPNWRKRGGDGRWIAEHYGANGREWGPLYRWGVNGVLSVVASLFFWGCAVHSQADNRGTWETAVLDVVWMLEGMAAYYEMFKGKF
;
A
#
# COMPACT_ATOMS: atom_id res chain seq x y z
N MET A 1 57.83 0.27 38.48
CA MET A 1 58.67 -0.92 38.19
C MET A 1 57.72 -2.09 38.02
N LEU A 2 57.93 -2.93 37.00
CA LEU A 2 56.97 -3.83 36.30
C LEU A 2 56.08 -3.12 35.27
N LYS A 3 56.72 -2.79 34.14
CA LYS A 3 56.17 -3.12 32.81
C LYS A 3 56.56 -4.57 32.54
N ASP A 4 55.70 -5.33 31.88
CA ASP A 4 55.96 -6.51 31.01
C ASP A 4 54.57 -7.16 30.78
N ASP A 5 53.98 -7.19 29.59
CA ASP A 5 54.33 -7.87 28.34
C ASP A 5 53.29 -8.99 28.10
N VAL A 6 52.23 -8.67 27.36
CA VAL A 6 51.29 -9.64 26.80
C VAL A 6 51.03 -9.24 25.35
N SER A 7 52.06 -9.43 24.52
CA SER A 7 51.97 -9.42 23.07
C SER A 7 52.54 -10.74 22.57
N GLY A 8 51.70 -11.76 22.46
CA GLY A 8 52.10 -13.04 21.91
C GLY A 8 50.90 -13.93 21.64
N ASP A 9 50.83 -14.44 20.41
CA ASP A 9 50.10 -15.64 20.01
C ASP A 9 48.67 -15.48 19.43
N LEU A 10 48.56 -14.67 18.38
CA LEU A 10 47.47 -14.73 17.39
C LEU A 10 48.00 -15.01 15.97
N GLY A 11 49.14 -15.71 15.88
CA GLY A 11 49.82 -16.01 14.62
C GLY A 11 49.85 -17.49 14.21
N LYS A 12 49.23 -18.39 14.98
CA LYS A 12 49.39 -19.85 14.79
C LYS A 12 48.09 -20.64 14.75
N LEU A 13 47.02 -20.05 14.21
CA LEU A 13 45.73 -20.73 13.99
C LEU A 13 45.11 -20.48 12.60
N MET A 14 45.92 -20.09 11.59
CA MET A 14 45.46 -19.93 10.20
C MET A 14 46.28 -20.75 9.17
N GLU A 15 47.13 -21.68 9.61
CA GLU A 15 48.03 -22.43 8.71
C GLU A 15 47.77 -23.95 8.76
N GLU A 16 46.50 -24.38 8.71
CA GLU A 16 46.16 -25.81 8.57
C GLU A 16 44.87 -26.09 7.79
N LEU A 17 44.63 -25.42 6.65
CA LEU A 17 43.59 -25.81 5.67
C LEU A 17 44.08 -25.76 4.21
N GLY A 18 45.37 -26.07 3.98
CA GLY A 18 45.97 -26.23 2.65
C GLY A 18 45.86 -27.67 2.12
N GLY A 19 44.65 -28.12 1.77
CA GLY A 19 44.43 -29.40 1.08
C GLY A 19 44.64 -29.32 -0.44
N PRO A 20 45.11 -30.38 -1.11
CA PRO A 20 45.54 -30.32 -2.52
C PRO A 20 44.38 -30.09 -3.50
N SER A 21 44.62 -29.14 -4.40
CA SER A 21 43.80 -28.76 -5.54
C SER A 21 43.53 -29.95 -6.48
N LYS A 22 42.30 -30.48 -6.46
CA LYS A 22 41.80 -31.44 -7.45
C LYS A 22 41.37 -30.68 -8.70
N LYS A 23 42.00 -31.01 -9.82
CA LYS A 23 41.68 -30.52 -11.17
C LYS A 23 40.19 -30.73 -11.50
N PRO A 24 39.56 -29.82 -12.26
CA PRO A 24 38.16 -29.93 -12.66
C PRO A 24 37.97 -31.13 -13.59
N SER A 25 37.20 -32.11 -13.14
CA SER A 25 36.74 -33.22 -13.95
C SER A 25 35.65 -32.72 -14.89
N THR A 26 35.94 -32.71 -16.19
CA THR A 26 35.01 -32.49 -17.29
C THR A 26 33.84 -33.48 -17.17
N SER A 27 32.73 -33.02 -16.59
CA SER A 27 31.48 -33.78 -16.52
C SER A 27 30.82 -33.78 -17.90
N GLN A 28 30.76 -34.96 -18.52
CA GLN A 28 29.94 -35.20 -19.70
C GLN A 28 28.47 -34.80 -19.46
N PRO A 29 27.77 -34.25 -20.47
CA PRO A 29 26.35 -33.95 -20.37
C PRO A 29 25.54 -35.23 -20.20
N ARG A 30 24.86 -35.37 -19.07
CA ARG A 30 23.84 -36.40 -18.86
C ARG A 30 22.75 -36.28 -19.95
N PRO A 31 22.30 -37.39 -20.56
CA PRO A 31 21.14 -37.37 -21.43
C PRO A 31 19.91 -36.90 -20.65
N ARG A 32 19.17 -35.97 -21.27
CA ARG A 32 17.93 -35.39 -20.74
C ARG A 32 16.91 -36.52 -20.52
N PRO A 33 16.24 -36.60 -19.36
CA PRO A 33 15.09 -37.49 -19.21
C PRO A 33 14.01 -37.06 -20.20
N THR A 34 13.68 -37.95 -21.14
CA THR A 34 12.57 -37.76 -22.07
C THR A 34 11.27 -37.83 -21.27
N THR A 35 10.68 -36.67 -20.97
CA THR A 35 9.35 -36.61 -20.38
C THR A 35 8.34 -37.27 -21.31
N PRO A 36 7.52 -38.22 -20.83
CA PRO A 36 6.45 -38.81 -21.63
C PRO A 36 5.43 -37.73 -22.04
N PRO A 37 4.85 -37.84 -23.25
CA PRO A 37 3.89 -36.87 -23.75
C PRO A 37 2.67 -36.78 -22.82
N ARG A 38 2.33 -35.55 -22.43
CA ARG A 38 1.16 -35.22 -21.62
C ARG A 38 -0.11 -35.76 -22.33
N PRO A 39 -0.96 -36.56 -21.67
CA PRO A 39 -2.20 -37.05 -22.26
C PRO A 39 -3.07 -35.87 -22.67
N ARG A 40 -3.53 -35.88 -23.92
CA ARG A 40 -4.46 -34.86 -24.45
C ARG A 40 -5.75 -34.88 -23.61
N PRO A 41 -6.29 -33.71 -23.23
CA PRO A 41 -7.59 -33.66 -22.56
C PRO A 41 -8.65 -34.28 -23.46
N ARG A 42 -9.32 -35.30 -22.91
CA ARG A 42 -10.41 -36.04 -23.56
C ARG A 42 -11.55 -35.07 -23.81
N ARG A 43 -11.84 -34.81 -25.09
CA ARG A 43 -12.94 -33.97 -25.55
C ARG A 43 -14.25 -34.64 -25.12
N VAL A 44 -14.95 -34.02 -24.17
CA VAL A 44 -16.26 -34.49 -23.71
C VAL A 44 -17.27 -34.27 -24.85
N PRO A 45 -18.06 -35.28 -25.25
CA PRO A 45 -19.10 -35.11 -26.25
C PRO A 45 -20.18 -34.14 -25.76
N ARG A 46 -20.50 -33.17 -26.62
CA ARG A 46 -21.61 -32.21 -26.46
C ARG A 46 -22.92 -32.97 -26.61
N SER A 47 -23.62 -33.24 -25.52
CA SER A 47 -24.97 -33.80 -25.53
C SER A 47 -25.93 -32.82 -26.22
N GLN A 48 -26.60 -33.29 -27.28
CA GLN A 48 -27.70 -32.59 -27.91
C GLN A 48 -28.98 -32.71 -27.06
N PRO A 49 -29.89 -31.71 -27.13
CA PRO A 49 -31.20 -31.79 -26.49
C PRO A 49 -32.16 -32.62 -27.35
N VAL A 50 -32.68 -33.69 -26.79
CA VAL A 50 -33.81 -34.44 -27.35
C VAL A 50 -35.09 -33.87 -26.76
N GLY A 51 -35.97 -33.38 -27.64
CA GLY A 51 -37.30 -32.90 -27.28
C GLY A 51 -38.18 -34.03 -26.77
N THR A 52 -39.11 -33.68 -25.89
CA THR A 52 -40.27 -34.52 -25.58
C THR A 52 -41.48 -33.62 -25.42
N SER A 53 -42.51 -34.00 -26.16
CA SER A 53 -43.81 -33.36 -26.28
C SER A 53 -44.68 -33.58 -25.04
N ALA A 54 -45.50 -32.56 -24.77
CA ALA A 54 -46.89 -32.55 -24.34
C ALA A 54 -47.43 -33.73 -23.48
N THR A 55 -47.90 -33.38 -22.29
CA THR A 55 -49.20 -33.85 -21.76
C THR A 55 -49.85 -32.74 -20.92
N ALA A 56 -51.10 -32.41 -21.25
CA ALA A 56 -51.97 -31.48 -20.56
C ALA A 56 -52.65 -32.14 -19.33
N ILE A 57 -52.88 -31.37 -18.25
CA ILE A 57 -53.95 -31.47 -17.23
C ILE A 57 -53.90 -30.09 -16.52
N SER A 58 -54.81 -29.13 -16.81
CA SER A 58 -56.14 -28.94 -16.21
C SER A 58 -56.15 -28.90 -14.68
N SER A 59 -56.22 -27.69 -14.09
CA SER A 59 -57.21 -27.28 -13.06
C SER A 59 -56.81 -25.94 -12.43
N ALA A 60 -57.66 -24.93 -12.66
CA ALA A 60 -57.89 -23.84 -11.71
C ALA A 60 -58.88 -24.32 -10.63
N PRO A 61 -59.03 -23.67 -9.46
CA PRO A 61 -59.76 -22.40 -9.41
C PRO A 61 -59.30 -21.36 -8.36
N ALA A 62 -59.61 -20.10 -8.71
CA ALA A 62 -60.22 -19.01 -7.92
C ALA A 62 -59.67 -18.52 -6.55
N SER A 63 -59.55 -17.18 -6.53
CA SER A 63 -60.00 -16.22 -5.49
C SER A 63 -59.30 -16.17 -4.13
N GLU A 64 -58.60 -15.06 -3.85
CA GLU A 64 -59.12 -13.99 -2.97
C GLU A 64 -58.09 -12.85 -2.84
N SER A 65 -58.46 -11.68 -3.36
CA SER A 65 -58.09 -10.33 -2.88
C SER A 65 -59.30 -9.87 -2.02
N PRO A 66 -59.28 -8.86 -1.12
CA PRO A 66 -58.34 -7.74 -0.98
C PRO A 66 -58.07 -7.31 0.50
N ALA A 67 -57.16 -6.33 0.71
CA ALA A 67 -57.40 -5.17 1.59
C ALA A 67 -56.14 -4.30 1.72
N GLU A 68 -56.19 -3.20 0.99
CA GLU A 68 -55.55 -1.91 1.26
C GLU A 68 -56.12 -1.26 2.53
N PRO A 69 -55.32 -0.44 3.25
CA PRO A 69 -55.89 0.71 3.93
C PRO A 69 -55.29 2.01 3.41
N THR A 70 -56.14 2.74 2.70
CA THR A 70 -56.06 4.15 2.35
C THR A 70 -56.48 5.02 3.56
N HIS A 71 -56.08 6.31 3.51
CA HIS A 71 -56.55 7.50 4.27
C HIS A 71 -55.74 7.95 5.49
N PRO A 72 -55.77 9.27 5.85
CA PRO A 72 -55.88 10.49 5.01
C PRO A 72 -54.90 11.63 5.47
N PRO A 73 -54.92 12.81 4.80
CA PRO A 73 -54.04 13.96 5.03
C PRO A 73 -54.66 15.06 5.93
N ASP A 74 -54.00 16.24 5.98
CA ASP A 74 -54.32 17.51 6.66
C ASP A 74 -53.94 17.52 8.16
N ASP A 75 -53.37 18.53 8.81
CA ASP A 75 -52.80 19.89 8.59
C ASP A 75 -52.24 20.30 10.01
N PRO A 76 -51.67 21.48 10.36
CA PRO A 76 -51.56 22.74 9.62
C PRO A 76 -50.17 23.42 9.64
N ILE A 77 -50.07 24.35 8.70
CA ILE A 77 -49.29 25.59 8.68
C ILE A 77 -49.00 26.18 10.07
N ILE A 78 -47.72 26.40 10.40
CA ILE A 78 -47.27 27.38 11.40
C ILE A 78 -46.35 28.39 10.73
N PRO A 79 -46.72 29.68 10.69
CA PRO A 79 -45.85 30.78 10.31
C PRO A 79 -45.22 31.38 11.57
N HIS A 80 -43.92 31.20 11.78
CA HIS A 80 -43.18 32.07 12.68
C HIS A 80 -41.94 32.63 11.99
N GLN A 81 -42.16 33.84 11.47
CA GLN A 81 -41.15 34.87 11.40
C GLN A 81 -40.50 35.03 12.78
N THR A 82 -39.18 35.03 12.83
CA THR A 82 -38.43 35.86 13.79
C THR A 82 -37.19 36.35 13.05
N GLU A 83 -37.38 37.46 12.34
CA GLU A 83 -36.31 38.40 12.06
C GLU A 83 -35.71 38.87 13.39
N SER A 84 -34.38 38.86 13.48
CA SER A 84 -33.53 39.85 14.18
C SER A 84 -32.08 39.35 14.22
N PRO A 85 -31.08 40.22 14.38
CA PRO A 85 -30.86 41.46 13.65
C PRO A 85 -29.46 41.50 13.01
N ILE A 86 -29.41 42.26 11.92
CA ILE A 86 -28.21 42.76 11.24
C ILE A 86 -27.17 43.24 12.26
N SER A 87 -26.00 42.60 12.27
CA SER A 87 -24.80 43.17 12.89
C SER A 87 -24.01 43.98 11.86
N PRO A 88 -23.47 45.15 12.25
CA PRO A 88 -22.96 46.18 11.35
C PRO A 88 -21.60 45.82 10.69
N PRO A 89 -21.26 46.48 9.57
CA PRO A 89 -19.98 46.32 8.91
C PRO A 89 -18.84 46.81 9.82
N SER A 90 -17.89 45.92 10.09
CA SER A 90 -16.67 46.25 10.81
C SER A 90 -15.86 47.27 10.02
N THR A 91 -15.68 48.42 10.65
CA THR A 91 -14.96 49.60 10.18
C THR A 91 -13.57 49.25 9.68
N ARG A 92 -13.36 49.50 8.39
CA ARG A 92 -12.07 49.56 7.70
C ARG A 92 -11.20 50.63 8.36
N ALA A 93 -10.20 50.21 9.13
CA ALA A 93 -9.14 51.08 9.59
C ALA A 93 -8.02 51.22 8.53
N PRO A 94 -7.33 52.37 8.47
CA PRO A 94 -6.49 52.76 7.34
C PRO A 94 -5.13 52.07 7.32
N LEU A 95 -4.68 51.81 6.10
CA LEU A 95 -3.31 51.43 5.74
C LEU A 95 -2.30 52.43 6.33
N ALA A 96 -1.40 51.93 7.19
CA ALA A 96 -0.15 52.61 7.50
C ALA A 96 0.86 52.31 6.37
N PRO A 97 1.52 53.32 5.78
CA PRO A 97 2.58 53.11 4.82
C PRO A 97 3.88 52.75 5.54
N LEU A 98 4.32 51.50 5.43
CA LEU A 98 5.68 51.11 5.80
C LEU A 98 6.65 51.55 4.70
N SER A 99 7.13 52.78 4.89
CA SER A 99 8.49 53.29 4.62
C SER A 99 9.31 52.58 3.53
N GLN A 100 9.26 53.16 2.32
CA GLN A 100 10.35 53.11 1.35
C GLN A 100 11.55 53.91 1.88
N ALA A 101 12.44 53.27 2.64
CA ALA A 101 13.73 53.86 3.01
C ALA A 101 14.75 52.76 3.36
N ALA A 102 15.14 51.96 2.37
CA ALA A 102 16.40 51.18 2.39
C ALA A 102 16.70 50.61 0.99
N GLN A 103 16.80 51.47 -0.02
CA GLN A 103 17.47 51.15 -1.29
C GLN A 103 18.43 52.27 -1.63
N ALA A 104 19.67 52.16 -1.17
CA ALA A 104 20.87 52.66 -1.84
C ALA A 104 22.10 52.33 -0.98
N ALA A 105 23.18 51.94 -1.67
CA ALA A 105 24.54 51.70 -1.17
C ALA A 105 24.76 50.39 -0.40
N ILE A 106 25.33 49.38 -1.08
CA ILE A 106 26.79 49.25 -1.24
C ILE A 106 27.03 48.27 -2.40
N ALA A 107 27.50 48.80 -3.52
CA ALA A 107 28.25 48.04 -4.50
C ALA A 107 29.68 47.85 -3.98
N ASN A 108 30.29 46.71 -4.32
CA ASN A 108 31.68 46.30 -4.11
C ASN A 108 32.03 45.71 -2.74
N ALA A 109 31.95 44.39 -2.65
CA ALA A 109 32.92 43.60 -1.89
C ALA A 109 33.05 42.19 -2.50
N THR A 110 34.16 41.99 -3.20
CA THR A 110 35.00 40.79 -3.33
C THR A 110 34.40 39.45 -2.88
N THR A 111 34.27 38.57 -3.87
CA THR A 111 34.05 37.12 -3.82
C THR A 111 34.98 36.42 -2.81
N PRO A 112 34.43 35.76 -1.77
CA PRO A 112 35.10 34.69 -1.05
C PRO A 112 34.56 33.35 -1.56
N SER A 113 35.47 32.47 -1.95
CA SER A 113 35.22 31.11 -2.43
C SER A 113 34.15 30.40 -1.61
N GLU A 114 33.05 30.06 -2.29
CA GLU A 114 31.96 29.23 -1.78
C GLU A 114 32.51 27.85 -1.40
N PRO A 115 32.47 27.45 -0.11
CA PRO A 115 32.86 26.11 0.28
C PRO A 115 31.86 25.14 -0.34
N SER A 116 32.40 24.12 -1.02
CA SER A 116 31.65 23.02 -1.64
C SER A 116 30.41 22.63 -0.83
N PRO A 117 29.26 22.41 -1.47
CA PRO A 117 28.07 21.93 -0.78
C PRO A 117 28.43 20.61 -0.11
N LYS A 118 28.58 20.65 1.22
CA LYS A 118 28.63 19.47 2.06
C LYS A 118 27.35 18.70 1.74
N SER A 119 27.53 17.53 1.14
CA SER A 119 26.50 16.54 0.87
C SER A 119 25.46 16.56 1.99
N LEU A 120 24.26 17.04 1.66
CA LEU A 120 23.10 16.91 2.54
C LEU A 120 23.06 15.44 3.00
N PRO A 121 22.83 15.15 4.29
CA PRO A 121 22.69 13.79 4.75
C PRO A 121 21.61 13.13 3.90
N SER A 122 22.06 12.20 3.07
CA SER A 122 21.24 11.43 2.14
C SER A 122 20.06 10.89 2.93
N ALA A 123 18.84 11.20 2.48
CA ALA A 123 17.61 10.74 3.09
C ALA A 123 17.80 9.27 3.51
N SER A 124 17.63 9.00 4.80
CA SER A 124 17.99 7.72 5.42
C SER A 124 17.16 6.60 4.80
N TYR A 125 17.70 5.97 3.76
CA TYR A 125 17.12 4.82 3.11
C TYR A 125 17.02 3.69 4.13
N ILE A 126 15.82 3.12 4.30
CA ILE A 126 15.61 2.03 5.23
C ILE A 126 16.16 0.75 4.59
N PRO A 127 17.20 0.11 5.16
CA PRO A 127 17.76 -1.10 4.58
C PRO A 127 16.78 -2.27 4.72
N CYS A 128 16.79 -3.16 3.72
CA CYS A 128 16.09 -4.45 3.82
C CYS A 128 16.71 -5.27 4.96
N PRO A 129 15.91 -5.88 5.86
CA PRO A 129 16.44 -6.76 6.90
C PRO A 129 17.23 -7.94 6.31
N SER A 130 18.38 -8.27 6.89
CA SER A 130 19.25 -9.34 6.41
C SER A 130 18.64 -10.75 6.57
N ASN A 131 17.65 -10.89 7.45
CA ASN A 131 16.90 -12.13 7.67
C ASN A 131 15.62 -12.23 6.85
N ALA A 132 15.36 -11.26 5.95
CA ALA A 132 14.17 -11.28 5.11
C ALA A 132 14.19 -12.44 4.11
N ALA A 133 13.01 -12.99 3.82
CA ALA A 133 12.87 -13.97 2.75
C ALA A 133 13.23 -13.33 1.39
N GLN A 134 13.75 -14.13 0.46
CA GLN A 134 14.20 -13.64 -0.85
C GLN A 134 13.11 -12.83 -1.59
N TRP A 135 11.86 -13.30 -1.54
CA TRP A 135 10.74 -12.62 -2.17
C TRP A 135 10.54 -11.20 -1.63
N PHE A 136 10.80 -10.99 -0.33
CA PHE A 136 10.64 -9.71 0.33
C PHE A 136 11.80 -8.79 -0.05
N ALA A 137 13.03 -9.30 -0.08
CA ALA A 137 14.19 -8.54 -0.53
C ALA A 137 14.04 -8.05 -1.97
N ASP A 138 13.56 -8.91 -2.87
CA ASP A 138 13.28 -8.57 -4.27
C ASP A 138 12.19 -7.48 -4.36
N ALA A 139 11.10 -7.66 -3.60
CA ALA A 139 10.00 -6.70 -3.55
C ALA A 139 10.43 -5.34 -2.97
N HIS A 140 11.16 -5.35 -1.85
CA HIS A 140 11.72 -4.16 -1.21
C HIS A 140 12.59 -3.39 -2.20
N THR A 141 13.54 -4.05 -2.85
CA THR A 141 14.40 -3.45 -3.87
C THR A 141 13.57 -2.79 -4.97
N SER A 142 12.51 -3.46 -5.44
CA SER A 142 11.63 -2.93 -6.49
C SER A 142 10.87 -1.67 -6.06
N VAL A 143 10.28 -1.66 -4.86
CA VAL A 143 9.40 -0.57 -4.38
C VAL A 143 10.15 0.57 -3.68
N THR A 144 11.49 0.52 -3.63
CA THR A 144 12.35 1.54 -3.00
C THR A 144 13.41 2.11 -3.93
N LYS A 145 13.41 1.73 -5.22
CA LYS A 145 14.39 2.20 -6.22
C LYS A 145 14.27 3.69 -6.59
N VAL A 146 13.20 4.37 -6.17
CA VAL A 146 13.00 5.82 -6.32
C VAL A 146 12.74 6.40 -4.93
N ASP A 147 13.39 7.51 -4.60
CA ASP A 147 13.10 8.24 -3.36
C ASP A 147 11.82 9.06 -3.53
N LEU A 148 10.73 8.60 -2.92
CA LEU A 148 9.44 9.28 -2.93
C LEU A 148 9.24 10.18 -1.69
N GLY A 149 10.26 10.34 -0.85
CA GLY A 149 10.25 11.20 0.34
C GLY A 149 9.88 10.47 1.64
N CYS A 150 10.00 11.20 2.75
CA CYS A 150 9.91 10.64 4.10
C CYS A 150 8.57 9.95 4.42
N HIS A 151 7.44 10.44 3.92
CA HIS A 151 6.14 9.82 4.14
C HIS A 151 6.06 8.41 3.53
N TYR A 152 6.62 8.23 2.32
CA TYR A 152 6.66 6.91 1.70
C TYR A 152 7.69 6.00 2.36
N GLN A 153 8.82 6.53 2.84
CA GLN A 153 9.74 5.76 3.67
C GLN A 153 9.07 5.26 4.96
N ALA A 154 8.14 6.02 5.55
CA ALA A 154 7.35 5.54 6.69
C ALA A 154 6.44 4.34 6.31
N VAL A 155 5.90 4.29 5.09
CA VAL A 155 5.17 3.10 4.59
C VAL A 155 6.10 1.89 4.51
N ILE A 156 7.32 2.08 4.00
CA ILE A 156 8.32 1.01 3.92
C ILE A 156 8.70 0.52 5.32
N ALA A 157 8.95 1.41 6.28
CA ALA A 157 9.24 1.06 7.67
C ALA A 157 8.11 0.22 8.29
N ALA A 158 6.87 0.69 8.16
CA ALA A 158 5.70 0.02 8.73
C ALA A 158 5.44 -1.34 8.05
N TRP A 159 5.64 -1.43 6.73
CA TRP A 159 5.53 -2.70 5.99
C TRP A 159 6.61 -3.71 6.40
N ILE A 160 7.87 -3.28 6.54
CA ILE A 160 8.96 -4.12 7.05
C ILE A 160 8.60 -4.68 8.44
N ARG A 161 8.16 -3.81 9.36
CA ARG A 161 7.79 -4.21 10.72
C ARG A 161 6.66 -5.25 10.71
N MET A 162 5.62 -5.01 9.90
CA MET A 162 4.50 -5.94 9.77
C MET A 162 4.92 -7.30 9.20
N GLU A 163 5.72 -7.34 8.13
CA GLU A 163 6.19 -8.61 7.55
C GLU A 163 7.21 -9.32 8.45
N ALA A 164 8.05 -8.58 9.16
CA ALA A 164 8.95 -9.17 10.16
C ALA A 164 8.15 -9.82 11.31
N ALA A 165 7.08 -9.16 11.78
CA ALA A 165 6.16 -9.74 12.76
C ALA A 165 5.45 -10.99 12.20
N SER A 166 5.21 -11.04 10.88
CA SER A 166 4.68 -12.22 10.19
C SER A 166 5.72 -13.32 9.96
N ARG A 167 7.02 -13.07 10.22
CA ARG A 167 8.18 -13.90 9.86
C ARG A 167 8.31 -14.12 8.34
N TYR A 168 7.82 -13.18 7.55
CA TYR A 168 7.81 -13.25 6.09
C TYR A 168 7.09 -14.50 5.54
N GLU A 169 6.17 -15.05 6.32
CA GLU A 169 5.36 -16.20 5.92
C GLU A 169 4.40 -15.81 4.78
N HIS A 170 3.73 -16.79 4.18
CA HIS A 170 2.67 -16.52 3.23
C HIS A 170 1.32 -16.63 3.92
N SER A 171 0.48 -15.60 3.78
CA SER A 171 -0.93 -15.77 4.09
C SER A 171 -1.54 -16.83 3.17
N PRO A 172 -2.39 -17.76 3.68
CA PRO A 172 -3.05 -18.77 2.87
C PRO A 172 -4.10 -18.17 1.92
N THR A 173 -4.46 -16.90 2.15
CA THR A 173 -5.48 -16.18 1.39
C THR A 173 -4.88 -14.91 0.79
N ASN A 174 -5.43 -14.52 -0.35
CA ASN A 174 -4.99 -13.34 -1.09
C ASN A 174 -5.81 -12.12 -0.70
N LEU A 175 -5.22 -10.94 -0.86
CA LEU A 175 -5.98 -9.69 -0.83
C LEU A 175 -7.03 -9.67 -1.94
N SER A 176 -8.22 -9.17 -1.64
CA SER A 176 -9.33 -9.11 -2.59
C SER A 176 -8.91 -8.42 -3.91
N PRO A 177 -9.19 -9.02 -5.08
CA PRO A 177 -8.94 -8.38 -6.37
C PRO A 177 -10.04 -7.38 -6.75
N LYS A 178 -11.15 -7.32 -5.99
CA LYS A 178 -12.28 -6.44 -6.27
C LYS A 178 -11.82 -4.97 -6.28
N LEU A 179 -12.21 -4.23 -7.32
CA LEU A 179 -11.89 -2.80 -7.54
C LEU A 179 -10.40 -2.45 -7.65
N ARG A 180 -9.49 -3.44 -7.66
CA ARG A 180 -8.06 -3.21 -7.78
C ARG A 180 -7.71 -2.45 -9.08
N PRO A 181 -6.85 -1.42 -9.03
CA PRO A 181 -6.39 -0.74 -10.24
C PRO A 181 -5.79 -1.73 -11.26
N LYS A 182 -6.10 -1.52 -12.55
CA LYS A 182 -5.70 -2.45 -13.63
C LYS A 182 -4.19 -2.64 -13.70
N GLN A 183 -3.42 -1.58 -13.43
CA GLN A 183 -1.97 -1.57 -13.36
C GLN A 183 -1.44 -2.59 -12.35
N VAL A 184 -2.03 -2.61 -11.14
CA VAL A 184 -1.64 -3.55 -10.07
C VAL A 184 -2.06 -4.97 -10.44
N SER A 185 -3.24 -5.15 -11.02
CA SER A 185 -3.71 -6.46 -11.50
C SER A 185 -2.79 -7.03 -12.59
N SER A 186 -2.39 -6.20 -13.56
CA SER A 186 -1.43 -6.56 -14.61
C SER A 186 -0.08 -6.92 -14.00
N TRP A 187 0.47 -6.09 -13.12
CA TRP A 187 1.74 -6.34 -12.45
C TRP A 187 1.75 -7.67 -11.68
N ILE A 188 0.70 -7.97 -10.93
CA ILE A 188 0.56 -9.26 -10.24
C ILE A 188 0.43 -10.42 -11.24
N GLY A 189 -0.34 -10.24 -12.32
CA GLY A 189 -0.53 -11.23 -13.39
C GLY A 189 0.77 -11.63 -14.09
N HIS A 190 1.70 -10.68 -14.24
CA HIS A 190 3.06 -10.93 -14.75
C HIS A 190 4.03 -11.44 -13.68
N SER A 191 3.51 -12.00 -12.57
CA SER A 191 4.30 -12.47 -11.44
C SER A 191 5.23 -11.40 -10.86
N ARG A 192 4.84 -10.12 -10.97
CA ARG A 192 5.63 -8.97 -10.51
C ARG A 192 6.98 -8.83 -11.23
N ARG A 193 7.08 -9.40 -12.44
CA ARG A 193 8.24 -9.32 -13.31
C ARG A 193 7.98 -8.32 -14.42
N GLY A 194 9.07 -7.75 -14.96
CA GLY A 194 9.00 -6.78 -16.04
C GLY A 194 9.00 -5.33 -15.53
N PRO A 195 8.73 -4.37 -16.42
CA PRO A 195 8.70 -2.96 -16.07
C PRO A 195 7.55 -2.65 -15.11
N ASP A 196 7.72 -1.60 -14.31
CA ASP A 196 6.62 -1.10 -13.49
C ASP A 196 5.49 -0.60 -14.41
N PRO A 197 4.23 -0.78 -14.01
CA PRO A 197 3.11 -0.20 -14.73
C PRO A 197 3.22 1.32 -14.80
N LEU A 198 3.02 1.88 -15.99
CA LEU A 198 2.88 3.31 -16.18
C LEU A 198 1.51 3.79 -15.65
N VAL A 199 1.51 4.87 -14.88
CA VAL A 199 0.30 5.59 -14.46
C VAL A 199 0.22 6.88 -15.28
N GLU A 200 -0.51 6.82 -16.39
CA GLU A 200 -0.63 7.94 -17.35
C GLU A 200 -1.48 9.09 -16.80
N ASN A 201 -2.56 8.77 -16.10
CA ASN A 201 -3.47 9.73 -15.48
C ASN A 201 -3.48 9.53 -13.96
N PRO A 202 -2.67 10.28 -13.20
CA PRO A 202 -2.59 10.15 -11.74
C PRO A 202 -3.91 10.44 -11.04
N THR A 203 -4.74 11.35 -11.57
CA THR A 203 -6.04 11.71 -11.00
C THR A 203 -7.03 10.55 -11.11
N GLU A 204 -7.16 9.94 -12.30
CA GLU A 204 -8.01 8.77 -12.50
C GLU A 204 -7.51 7.57 -11.67
N TYR A 205 -6.18 7.41 -11.58
CA TYR A 205 -5.58 6.39 -10.74
C TYR A 205 -5.91 6.60 -9.26
N ALA A 206 -5.84 7.83 -8.77
CA ALA A 206 -6.19 8.18 -7.39
C ALA A 206 -7.64 7.76 -7.05
N GLU A 207 -8.59 8.05 -7.94
CA GLU A 207 -9.99 7.67 -7.75
C GLU A 207 -10.20 6.16 -7.73
N GLN A 208 -9.55 5.42 -8.64
CA GLN A 208 -9.59 3.96 -8.67
C GLN A 208 -8.93 3.35 -7.43
N TRP A 209 -7.79 3.91 -7.03
CA TRP A 209 -7.06 3.50 -5.83
C TRP A 209 -7.90 3.72 -4.58
N GLN A 210 -8.55 4.87 -4.43
CA GLN A 210 -9.43 5.16 -3.30
C GLN A 210 -10.57 4.14 -3.21
N LYS A 211 -11.28 3.88 -4.31
CA LYS A 211 -12.36 2.87 -4.36
C LYS A 211 -11.87 1.48 -3.95
N TRP A 212 -10.67 1.11 -4.39
CA TRP A 212 -10.05 -0.14 -4.00
C TRP A 212 -9.71 -0.17 -2.51
N TRP A 213 -9.01 0.84 -2.02
CA TRP A 213 -8.58 0.97 -0.64
C TRP A 213 -9.77 0.95 0.32
N ASP A 214 -10.85 1.62 -0.04
CA ASP A 214 -12.12 1.62 0.69
C ASP A 214 -12.74 0.24 0.82
N SER A 215 -12.64 -0.58 -0.24
CA SER A 215 -13.15 -1.95 -0.23
C SER A 215 -12.31 -2.91 0.63
N LEU A 216 -11.10 -2.51 0.99
CA LEU A 216 -10.21 -3.26 1.86
C LEU A 216 -10.37 -2.88 3.33
N GLN A 217 -11.01 -1.74 3.62
CA GLN A 217 -11.09 -1.25 4.99
C GLN A 217 -11.91 -2.18 5.88
N PRO A 218 -11.46 -2.38 7.13
CA PRO A 218 -12.24 -3.14 8.09
C PRO A 218 -13.52 -2.38 8.45
N ASN A 219 -14.59 -3.12 8.71
CA ASN A 219 -15.91 -2.58 9.02
C ASN A 219 -15.97 -1.68 10.27
N TRP A 220 -15.01 -1.83 11.19
CA TRP A 220 -14.93 -1.02 12.39
C TRP A 220 -14.35 0.38 12.14
N ARG A 221 -13.69 0.60 10.99
CA ARG A 221 -13.13 1.90 10.65
C ARG A 221 -14.26 2.84 10.25
N LYS A 222 -14.18 4.09 10.70
CA LYS A 222 -15.16 5.13 10.40
C LYS A 222 -14.57 6.19 9.49
N ARG A 223 -15.44 6.84 8.72
CA ARG A 223 -15.10 8.05 7.99
C ARG A 223 -15.47 9.29 8.78
N GLY A 224 -14.62 10.31 8.67
CA GLY A 224 -14.92 11.67 9.10
C GLY A 224 -15.91 12.36 8.17
N GLY A 225 -16.36 13.54 8.58
CA GLY A 225 -17.26 14.37 7.77
C GLY A 225 -16.65 14.84 6.45
N ASP A 226 -15.32 14.81 6.34
CA ASP A 226 -14.55 15.11 5.13
C ASP A 226 -14.39 13.89 4.19
N GLY A 227 -15.01 12.76 4.55
CA GLY A 227 -14.91 11.50 3.79
C GLY A 227 -13.59 10.76 4.00
N ARG A 228 -12.64 11.28 4.79
CA ARG A 228 -11.38 10.59 5.08
C ARG A 228 -11.57 9.56 6.19
N TRP A 229 -10.71 8.56 6.22
CA TRP A 229 -10.74 7.57 7.29
C TRP A 229 -10.16 8.15 8.57
N ILE A 230 -10.84 7.93 9.69
CA ILE A 230 -10.40 8.42 11.00
C ILE A 230 -9.35 7.46 11.55
N ALA A 231 -8.22 8.02 11.98
CA ALA A 231 -7.18 7.34 12.76
C ALA A 231 -7.59 7.33 14.24
N GLU A 232 -8.41 6.37 14.66
CA GLU A 232 -8.77 6.14 16.07
C GLU A 232 -7.74 5.20 16.76
N HIS A 233 -8.01 4.67 17.94
CA HIS A 233 -7.12 3.65 18.53
C HIS A 233 -7.22 2.33 17.75
N TYR A 234 -6.06 1.74 17.43
CA TYR A 234 -5.98 0.45 16.74
C TYR A 234 -6.80 -0.61 17.45
N GLY A 235 -7.76 -1.21 16.73
CA GLY A 235 -8.41 -2.48 17.04
C GLY A 235 -8.47 -2.87 18.52
N ALA A 236 -8.92 -1.98 19.40
CA ALA A 236 -8.66 -2.00 20.86
C ALA A 236 -9.07 -3.30 21.59
N ASN A 237 -9.79 -4.20 20.92
CA ASN A 237 -10.34 -5.43 21.48
C ASN A 237 -10.04 -6.68 20.64
N GLY A 238 -8.97 -6.69 19.83
CA GLY A 238 -8.66 -7.83 18.96
C GLY A 238 -9.62 -7.96 17.77
N ARG A 239 -10.10 -6.82 17.25
CA ARG A 239 -11.03 -6.80 16.11
C ARG A 239 -10.31 -7.25 14.83
N GLU A 240 -11.02 -8.01 13.99
CA GLU A 240 -10.49 -8.53 12.74
C GLU A 240 -10.12 -7.37 11.79
N TRP A 241 -8.89 -7.36 11.28
CA TRP A 241 -8.44 -6.42 10.24
C TRP A 241 -9.07 -6.69 8.86
N GLY A 242 -10.02 -7.63 8.82
CA GLY A 242 -10.83 -7.96 7.66
C GLY A 242 -9.98 -8.36 6.47
N PRO A 243 -10.26 -7.81 5.27
CA PRO A 243 -9.51 -8.11 4.05
C PRO A 243 -8.00 -7.80 4.15
N LEU A 244 -7.60 -6.84 5.00
CA LEU A 244 -6.21 -6.44 5.16
C LEU A 244 -5.38 -7.38 6.03
N TYR A 245 -6.02 -8.34 6.72
CA TYR A 245 -5.34 -9.36 7.51
C TYR A 245 -4.62 -10.41 6.64
N ARG A 246 -3.71 -9.96 5.77
CA ARG A 246 -3.03 -10.75 4.74
C ARG A 246 -1.58 -10.27 4.63
N TRP A 247 -0.65 -11.14 4.98
CA TRP A 247 0.79 -10.90 4.87
C TRP A 247 1.40 -11.66 3.69
N GLY A 248 2.66 -11.38 3.40
CA GLY A 248 3.42 -12.01 2.35
C GLY A 248 3.16 -11.43 0.95
N VAL A 249 3.65 -12.14 -0.05
CA VAL A 249 3.63 -11.76 -1.48
C VAL A 249 2.24 -11.35 -2.01
N ASN A 250 1.16 -11.95 -1.49
CA ASN A 250 -0.22 -11.68 -1.94
C ASN A 250 -1.02 -10.79 -0.96
N GLY A 251 -0.36 -10.24 0.04
CA GLY A 251 -0.93 -9.35 1.03
C GLY A 251 -0.74 -7.87 0.69
N VAL A 252 -0.32 -7.11 1.70
CA VAL A 252 -0.20 -5.64 1.64
C VAL A 252 0.90 -5.16 0.68
N LEU A 253 1.82 -6.03 0.24
CA LEU A 253 2.78 -5.71 -0.83
C LEU A 253 2.08 -5.09 -2.06
N SER A 254 0.89 -5.58 -2.41
CA SER A 254 0.14 -5.02 -3.55
C SER A 254 -0.30 -3.57 -3.33
N VAL A 255 -0.58 -3.16 -2.10
CA VAL A 255 -0.92 -1.77 -1.73
C VAL A 255 0.33 -0.90 -1.76
N VAL A 256 1.43 -1.39 -1.18
CA VAL A 256 2.74 -0.68 -1.19
C VAL A 256 3.21 -0.44 -2.63
N ALA A 257 3.19 -1.47 -3.48
CA ALA A 257 3.55 -1.34 -4.88
C ALA A 257 2.62 -0.38 -5.65
N SER A 258 1.32 -0.39 -5.33
CA SER A 258 0.38 0.55 -5.93
C SER A 258 0.67 2.01 -5.58
N LEU A 259 1.02 2.28 -4.31
CA LEU A 259 1.47 3.61 -3.87
C LEU A 259 2.80 4.00 -4.50
N PHE A 260 3.71 3.04 -4.72
CA PHE A 260 4.96 3.28 -5.45
C PHE A 260 4.69 3.74 -6.89
N PHE A 261 3.86 3.01 -7.64
CA PHE A 261 3.55 3.36 -9.04
C PHE A 261 2.91 4.74 -9.13
N TRP A 262 1.96 5.03 -8.25
CA TRP A 262 1.32 6.34 -8.18
C TRP A 262 2.31 7.44 -7.79
N GLY A 263 3.13 7.19 -6.78
CA GLY A 263 4.15 8.12 -6.29
C GLY A 263 5.17 8.47 -7.37
N CYS A 264 5.63 7.50 -8.15
CA CYS A 264 6.51 7.74 -9.30
C CYS A 264 5.85 8.67 -10.34
N ALA A 265 4.56 8.51 -10.61
CA ALA A 265 3.86 9.33 -11.58
C ALA A 265 3.59 10.77 -11.10
N VAL A 266 3.43 10.98 -9.79
CA VAL A 266 3.24 12.31 -9.20
C VAL A 266 4.53 12.93 -8.66
N HIS A 267 5.67 12.23 -8.74
CA HIS A 267 6.93 12.66 -8.13
C HIS A 267 7.34 14.06 -8.58
N SER A 268 7.13 14.36 -9.87
CA SER A 268 7.41 15.66 -10.50
C SER A 268 6.16 16.55 -10.68
N GLN A 269 4.99 16.14 -10.19
CA GLN A 269 3.72 16.86 -10.38
C GLN A 269 3.17 17.35 -9.02
N ALA A 270 3.37 18.64 -8.72
CA ALA A 270 2.95 19.22 -7.44
C ALA A 270 1.44 19.07 -7.18
N ASP A 271 0.60 19.28 -8.20
CA ASP A 271 -0.86 19.35 -8.04
C ASP A 271 -1.50 18.02 -7.58
N ASN A 272 -0.88 16.88 -7.92
CA ASN A 272 -1.37 15.55 -7.56
C ASN A 272 -0.63 14.94 -6.35
N ARG A 273 0.37 15.64 -5.80
CA ARG A 273 1.19 15.13 -4.68
C ARG A 273 0.38 15.00 -3.40
N GLY A 274 -0.48 15.97 -3.08
CA GLY A 274 -1.21 16.01 -1.81
C GLY A 274 -2.22 14.88 -1.61
N THR A 275 -2.89 14.43 -2.68
CA THR A 275 -3.81 13.28 -2.64
C THR A 275 -3.07 11.97 -2.42
N TRP A 276 -1.93 11.80 -3.10
CA TRP A 276 -1.03 10.66 -2.88
C TRP A 276 -0.48 10.65 -1.44
N GLU A 277 -0.01 11.79 -0.92
CA GLU A 277 0.49 11.87 0.47
C GLU A 277 -0.57 11.54 1.51
N THR A 278 -1.81 11.97 1.28
CA THR A 278 -2.94 11.60 2.16
C THR A 278 -3.14 10.08 2.17
N ALA A 279 -3.10 9.43 1.01
CA ALA A 279 -3.20 7.98 0.90
C ALA A 279 -2.02 7.25 1.57
N VAL A 280 -0.80 7.78 1.41
CA VAL A 280 0.41 7.27 2.05
C VAL A 280 0.28 7.29 3.58
N LEU A 281 -0.11 8.43 4.16
CA LEU A 281 -0.29 8.58 5.61
C LEU A 281 -1.35 7.61 6.16
N ASP A 282 -2.44 7.43 5.41
CA ASP A 282 -3.49 6.50 5.78
C ASP A 282 -3.01 5.04 5.83
N VAL A 283 -2.18 4.65 4.85
CA VAL A 283 -1.57 3.32 4.78
C VAL A 283 -0.51 3.12 5.86
N VAL A 284 0.30 4.15 6.19
CA VAL A 284 1.24 4.09 7.33
C VAL A 284 0.48 3.74 8.60
N TRP A 285 -0.56 4.51 8.91
CA TRP A 285 -1.35 4.30 10.12
C TRP A 285 -1.90 2.86 10.17
N MET A 286 -2.46 2.37 9.05
CA MET A 286 -3.01 1.01 8.98
C MET A 286 -1.95 -0.08 9.18
N LEU A 287 -0.78 0.06 8.54
CA LEU A 287 0.32 -0.90 8.64
C LEU A 287 0.91 -0.95 10.06
N GLU A 288 1.06 0.21 10.71
CA GLU A 288 1.53 0.29 12.10
C GLU A 288 0.58 -0.43 13.06
N GLY A 289 -0.73 -0.24 12.88
CA GLY A 289 -1.74 -0.93 13.66
C GLY A 289 -1.71 -2.45 13.48
N MET A 290 -1.59 -2.91 12.23
CA MET A 290 -1.46 -4.33 11.94
C MET A 290 -0.17 -4.92 12.51
N ALA A 291 0.97 -4.22 12.40
CA ALA A 291 2.23 -4.64 12.99
C ALA A 291 2.12 -4.80 14.51
N ALA A 292 1.57 -3.80 15.20
CA ALA A 292 1.35 -3.86 16.65
C ALA A 292 0.43 -5.03 17.03
N TYR A 293 -0.64 -5.27 16.25
CA TYR A 293 -1.52 -6.42 16.45
C TYR A 293 -0.77 -7.75 16.30
N TYR A 294 0.03 -7.94 15.24
CA TYR A 294 0.78 -9.17 15.04
C TYR A 294 1.79 -9.43 16.17
N GLU A 295 2.49 -8.40 16.63
CA GLU A 295 3.43 -8.48 17.75
C GLU A 295 2.74 -8.94 19.05
N MET A 296 1.51 -8.47 19.31
CA MET A 296 0.76 -8.83 20.52
C MET A 296 0.16 -10.24 20.48
N PHE A 297 -0.29 -10.73 19.33
CA PHE A 297 -1.12 -11.94 19.25
C PHE A 297 -0.42 -13.18 18.65
N LYS A 298 0.71 -13.07 17.94
CA LYS A 298 1.43 -14.25 17.40
C LYS A 298 2.16 -15.11 18.46
N GLY A 299 2.19 -14.70 19.73
CA GLY A 299 2.68 -15.55 20.83
C GLY A 299 1.65 -16.55 21.38
N LYS A 300 0.43 -16.59 20.82
CA LYS A 300 -0.71 -17.33 21.41
C LYS A 300 -1.35 -18.38 20.50
N PHE A 301 -0.80 -18.65 19.31
CA PHE A 301 -1.32 -19.65 18.36
C PHE A 301 -0.22 -20.59 17.87
#